data_AF-A0A9P5GYE2-F1
#
_entry.id   AF-A0A9P5GYE2-F1
#
_cell.length_a   1.000
_cell.length_b   1.000
_cell.length_c   1.000
_cell.angle_alpha   90.00
_cell.angle_beta   90.00
_cell.angle_gamma   90.00
#
_symmetry.space_group_name_H-M   'P 1'
#
loop_
_entity.id
_entity.type
_entity.pdbx_description
1 polymer ?
#
loop_
_entity_poly.entity_id
_entity_poly.type
_entity_poly.pdbx_seq_one_letter_code
_entity_poly.pdbx_strand_id
1 'polypeptide(L)'
;MSAFAARIITRAAARRQFSLLGAMRTVGRSMESHPFERISITQKPASPDYAKMVKRVGSQAVVFFPFMAVALGWPAICPLIFDGNL
;
A
#
# COMPACT_ATOMS: atom_id res chain seq x y z
N MET A 1 -15.92 22.65 8.14
CA MET A 1 -16.16 21.19 8.07
C MET A 1 -14.85 20.47 8.36
N SER A 2 -14.78 19.68 9.43
CA SER A 2 -13.52 19.11 9.92
C SER A 2 -12.93 18.07 8.96
N ALA A 3 -11.59 18.04 8.82
CA ALA A 3 -10.87 17.08 7.98
C ALA A 3 -11.15 15.61 8.36
N PHE A 4 -11.56 15.38 9.60
CA PHE A 4 -12.00 14.08 10.10
C PHE A 4 -13.32 13.62 9.45
N ALA A 5 -14.32 14.51 9.40
CA ALA A 5 -15.59 14.21 8.73
C ALA A 5 -15.39 13.95 7.22
N ALA A 6 -14.53 14.73 6.57
CA ALA A 6 -14.19 14.52 5.16
C ALA A 6 -13.52 13.16 4.88
N ARG A 7 -12.65 12.69 5.79
CA ARG A 7 -12.03 11.34 5.71
C ARG A 7 -13.03 10.21 5.92
N ILE A 8 -14.02 10.39 6.78
CA ILE A 8 -15.08 9.40 6.99
C ILE A 8 -15.99 9.32 5.77
N ILE A 9 -16.41 10.48 5.24
CA ILE A 9 -17.27 10.56 4.05
C ILE A 9 -16.57 9.98 2.83
N THR A 10 -15.29 10.29 2.61
CA THR A 10 -14.51 9.71 1.49
C THR A 10 -14.28 8.21 1.65
N ARG A 11 -14.07 7.70 2.88
CA ARG A 11 -14.00 6.25 3.12
C ARG A 11 -15.34 5.54 2.93
N ALA A 12 -16.45 6.20 3.31
CA ALA A 12 -17.80 5.68 3.07
C ALA A 12 -18.13 5.65 1.58
N ALA A 13 -17.77 6.70 0.83
CA ALA A 13 -17.93 6.79 -0.62
C ALA A 13 -16.98 5.86 -1.40
N ALA A 14 -15.81 5.54 -0.84
CA ALA A 14 -14.86 4.58 -1.41
C ALA A 14 -15.22 3.11 -1.13
N ARG A 15 -16.33 2.81 -0.44
CA ARG A 15 -16.87 1.46 -0.37
C ARG A 15 -17.35 1.08 -1.78
N ARG A 16 -16.54 0.28 -2.48
CA ARG A 16 -16.86 -0.31 -3.80
C ARG A 16 -18.35 -0.70 -3.85
N GLN A 17 -19.04 -0.27 -4.90
CA GLN A 17 -20.37 -0.77 -5.22
C GLN A 17 -20.29 -2.30 -5.36
N PHE A 18 -20.79 -3.02 -4.36
CA PHE A 18 -20.88 -4.46 -4.42
C PHE A 18 -21.95 -4.80 -5.46
N SER A 19 -21.52 -5.27 -6.63
CA SER A 19 -22.43 -5.80 -7.64
C SER A 19 -22.97 -7.14 -7.12
N LEU A 20 -24.23 -7.16 -6.72
CA LEU A 20 -24.94 -8.38 -6.30
C LEU A 20 -24.89 -9.45 -7.39
N LEU A 21 -25.04 -9.06 -8.65
CA LEU A 21 -24.87 -9.94 -9.82
C LEU A 21 -23.46 -10.53 -9.92
N GLY A 22 -22.44 -9.72 -9.62
CA GLY A 22 -21.05 -10.18 -9.54
C GLY A 22 -20.85 -11.21 -8.43
N ALA A 23 -21.38 -10.94 -7.24
CA ALA A 23 -21.32 -11.86 -6.10
C ALA A 23 -22.02 -13.20 -6.39
N MET A 24 -23.22 -13.17 -6.99
CA MET A 24 -23.95 -14.39 -7.39
C MET A 24 -23.17 -15.21 -8.42
N ARG A 25 -22.52 -14.55 -9.38
CA ARG A 25 -21.66 -15.23 -10.37
C ARG A 25 -20.43 -15.86 -9.73
N THR A 26 -19.81 -15.21 -8.73
CA THR A 26 -18.70 -15.79 -7.96
C THR A 26 -19.14 -17.00 -7.15
N VAL A 27 -20.32 -16.95 -6.51
CA VAL A 27 -20.88 -18.10 -5.76
C VAL A 27 -21.13 -19.28 -6.69
N GLY A 28 -21.74 -19.06 -7.86
CA GLY A 28 -21.95 -20.13 -8.85
C GLY A 28 -20.64 -20.80 -9.30
N ARG A 29 -19.58 -20.00 -9.51
CA ARG A 29 -18.25 -20.51 -9.90
C ARG A 29 -17.50 -21.22 -8.78
N SER A 30 -17.79 -20.90 -7.51
CA SER A 30 -17.21 -21.56 -6.35
C SER A 30 -17.74 -22.98 -6.11
N MET A 31 -18.87 -23.34 -6.74
CA MET A 31 -19.47 -24.67 -6.68
C MET A 31 -18.91 -25.61 -7.76
N GLU A 32 -18.05 -25.11 -8.65
CA GLU A 32 -17.40 -25.92 -9.67
C GLU A 32 -16.17 -26.61 -9.04
N SER A 33 -15.94 -27.91 -9.31
CA SER A 33 -14.94 -28.73 -8.62
C SER A 33 -13.47 -28.35 -8.87
N HIS A 34 -13.20 -27.35 -9.71
CA HIS A 34 -11.86 -26.98 -10.11
C HIS A 34 -11.34 -25.84 -9.21
N PRO A 35 -10.27 -26.08 -8.43
CA PRO A 35 -9.85 -25.24 -7.31
C PRO A 35 -9.12 -23.95 -7.69
N PHE A 36 -9.18 -23.53 -8.96
CA PHE A 36 -8.54 -22.30 -9.41
C PHE A 36 -9.54 -21.49 -10.21
N GLU A 37 -9.90 -20.31 -9.69
CA GLU A 37 -10.44 -19.24 -10.49
C GLU A 37 -9.45 -18.98 -11.63
N ARG A 38 -9.73 -19.53 -12.82
CA ARG A 38 -9.05 -19.08 -14.03
C ARG A 38 -9.41 -17.61 -14.16
N ILE A 39 -8.49 -16.74 -13.74
CA ILE A 39 -8.46 -15.33 -14.13
C ILE A 39 -8.66 -15.39 -15.64
N SER A 40 -9.73 -14.79 -16.14
CA SER A 40 -10.05 -14.97 -17.55
C SER A 40 -8.87 -14.44 -18.36
N ILE A 41 -8.42 -15.19 -19.37
CA ILE A 41 -7.33 -14.72 -20.26
C ILE A 41 -7.70 -13.37 -20.89
N THR A 42 -9.00 -13.09 -20.97
CA THR A 42 -9.59 -11.82 -21.43
C THR A 42 -9.54 -10.69 -20.41
N GLN A 43 -9.28 -10.95 -19.13
CA GLN A 43 -9.16 -9.90 -18.11
C GLN A 43 -7.79 -9.24 -18.23
N LYS A 44 -7.78 -8.04 -18.80
CA LYS A 44 -6.61 -7.17 -18.80
C LYS A 44 -6.20 -6.89 -17.34
N PRO A 45 -4.93 -7.09 -16.96
CA PRO A 45 -4.44 -6.69 -15.65
C PRO A 45 -4.76 -5.23 -15.38
N ALA A 46 -5.14 -4.92 -14.14
CA ALA A 46 -5.34 -3.53 -13.73
C ALA A 46 -4.05 -2.74 -13.99
N SER A 47 -4.18 -1.52 -14.53
CA SER A 47 -3.02 -0.67 -14.75
C SER A 47 -2.30 -0.40 -13.42
N PRO A 48 -0.97 -0.50 -13.38
CA PRO A 48 -0.21 -0.24 -12.17
C PRO A 48 -0.38 1.23 -11.74
N ASP A 49 -0.71 1.45 -10.47
CA ASP A 49 -0.76 2.78 -9.87
C ASP A 49 0.58 3.07 -9.17
N TYR A 50 1.55 3.52 -9.97
CA TYR A 50 2.89 3.85 -9.49
C TYR A 50 2.88 4.97 -8.45
N ALA A 51 1.94 5.92 -8.55
CA ALA A 51 1.83 7.01 -7.59
C ALA A 51 1.48 6.52 -6.19
N LYS A 52 0.53 5.58 -6.06
CA LYS A 52 0.21 4.94 -4.77
C LYS A 52 1.37 4.11 -4.26
N MET A 53 2.09 3.42 -5.15
CA MET A 53 3.23 2.59 -4.77
C MET A 53 4.38 3.44 -4.22
N VAL A 54 4.75 4.52 -4.92
CA VAL A 54 5.76 5.50 -4.45
C VAL A 54 5.33 6.16 -3.15
N LYS A 55 4.07 6.57 -3.03
CA LYS A 55 3.56 7.15 -1.77
C LYS A 55 3.69 6.19 -0.59
N ARG A 56 3.34 4.90 -0.79
CA ARG A 56 3.45 3.87 0.25
C ARG A 56 4.91 3.66 0.65
N VAL A 57 5.79 3.43 -0.31
CA VAL A 57 7.21 3.17 -0.05
C VAL A 57 7.88 4.41 0.54
N GLY A 58 7.62 5.59 0.00
CA GLY A 58 8.13 6.86 0.53
C GLY A 58 7.68 7.11 1.97
N SER A 59 6.41 6.83 2.30
CA SER A 59 5.92 6.97 3.68
C SER A 59 6.64 6.03 4.65
N GLN A 60 7.00 4.82 4.21
CA GLN A 60 7.78 3.89 5.01
C GLN A 60 9.23 4.34 5.14
N ALA A 61 9.84 4.79 4.04
CA ALA A 61 11.21 5.28 4.01
C ALA A 61 11.41 6.44 4.99
N VAL A 62 10.49 7.41 5.05
CA VAL A 62 10.58 8.54 5.99
C VAL A 62 10.67 8.10 7.46
N VAL A 63 10.06 6.97 7.82
CA VAL A 63 10.09 6.45 9.19
C VAL A 63 11.32 5.58 9.45
N PHE A 64 11.64 4.66 8.54
CA PHE A 64 12.69 3.67 8.77
C PHE A 64 14.08 4.14 8.38
N PHE A 65 14.18 5.00 7.36
CA PHE A 65 15.47 5.48 6.86
C PHE A 65 16.26 6.28 7.91
N PRO A 66 15.67 7.23 8.67
CA PRO A 66 16.40 7.94 9.71
C PRO A 66 16.90 7.00 10.81
N PHE A 67 16.08 6.04 11.22
CA PHE A 67 16.46 5.06 12.22
C PHE A 67 17.66 4.22 11.76
N MET A 68 17.61 3.70 10.52
CA MET A 68 18.72 2.97 9.92
C MET A 68 19.98 3.85 9.77
N ALA A 69 19.81 5.11 9.36
CA ALA A 69 20.92 6.04 9.21
C ALA A 69 21.65 6.28 10.53
N VAL A 70 20.93 6.37 11.66
CA VAL A 70 21.56 6.46 12.98
C VAL A 70 22.19 5.14 13.38
N ALA A 71 21.45 4.03 13.28
CA ALA A 71 21.93 2.71 13.71
C ALA A 71 23.20 2.25 12.97
N LEU A 72 23.34 2.60 11.69
CA LEU A 72 24.49 2.23 10.87
C LEU A 72 25.53 3.35 10.78
N GLY A 73 25.10 4.61 10.82
CA GLY A 73 25.96 5.78 10.65
C GLY A 73 26.69 6.23 11.92
N TRP A 74 26.25 5.78 13.10
CA TRP A 74 26.85 6.20 14.36
C TRP A 74 28.38 6.07 14.46
N PRO A 75 29.09 5.05 13.92
CA PRO A 75 30.54 4.94 14.11
C PRO A 75 31.29 5.96 13.24
N ALA A 76 30.72 6.37 12.12
CA ALA A 76 31.28 7.40 11.25
C ALA A 76 30.98 8.82 11.78
N ILE A 77 29.85 8.99 12.46
CA ILE A 77 29.45 10.27 13.06
C ILE A 77 30.27 10.57 14.33
N CYS A 78 30.62 9.55 15.13
CA CYS A 78 31.42 9.73 16.34
C CYS A 78 32.72 10.53 16.14
N PRO A 79 33.65 10.16 15.24
CA PRO A 79 34.90 10.91 15.06
C PRO A 79 34.63 12.32 14.52
N LEU A 80 33.62 12.52 13.66
CA LEU A 80 33.26 13.85 13.16
C LEU A 80 32.82 14.80 14.29
N ILE A 81 32.04 14.29 15.25
CA ILE A 81 31.54 15.09 16.39
C ILE A 81 32.59 15.23 17.49
N PHE A 82 33.33 14.17 17.83
CA PHE A 82 34.21 14.13 19.01
C PHE A 82 35.67 14.47 18.72
N ASP A 83 36.18 14.16 17.52
CA ASP A 83 37.56 14.52 17.14
C ASP A 83 37.66 15.95 16.56
N GLY A 84 36.53 16.66 16.44
CA GLY A 84 36.50 18.05 15.97
C GLY A 84 36.81 18.21 14.48
N ASN A 85 36.68 17.16 13.67
CA ASN A 85 36.88 17.17 12.23
C ASN A 85 35.64 17.65 11.43
N LEU A 86 34.81 18.50 12.03
CA LEU A 86 33.65 19.15 11.41
C LEU A 86 33.94 20.61 11.09
#